data_AF-A0A6V7TUU0-F1
#
_entry.id   AF-A0A6V7TUU0-F1
#
_cell.length_a   1.000
_cell.length_b   1.000
_cell.length_c   1.000
_cell.angle_alpha   90.00
_cell.angle_beta   90.00
_cell.angle_gamma   90.00
#
_symmetry.space_group_name_H-M   'P 1'
#
loop_
_entity.id
_entity.type
_entity.pdbx_description
1 polymer ?
#
loop_
_entity_poly.entity_id
_entity_poly.type
_entity_poly.pdbx_seq_one_letter_code
_entity_poly.pdbx_strand_id
1 'polypeptide(L)'
;MFKLVGREIFELNGVNIEAVGIFAYEYTLQVGGKTYEKFREQQKKALQIWLVRMAEEEIRICLEKETLDVWVNGSKVETTGEFVEEGGTKTHFEIGAGASAYIISQSSGKRQIGLVHQLYVNDALIRPCEGNEDQAVITSMDNEK
;
A
#
# COMPACT_ATOMS: atom_id res chain seq x y z
N MET A 1 19.51 18.98 34.61
CA MET A 1 18.30 18.25 35.06
C MET A 1 17.29 18.34 33.92
N PHE A 2 17.21 17.32 33.08
CA PHE A 2 16.37 17.33 31.87
C PHE A 2 14.95 16.87 32.23
N LYS A 3 13.94 17.67 31.85
CA LYS A 3 12.55 17.22 31.92
C LYS A 3 12.32 16.22 30.79
N LEU A 4 12.14 14.96 31.15
CA LEU A 4 11.78 13.82 30.29
C LEU A 4 10.30 13.88 29.85
N VAL A 5 9.82 15.06 29.47
CA VAL A 5 8.45 15.28 28.98
C VAL A 5 8.54 16.30 27.87
N GLY A 6 8.36 15.85 26.64
CA GLY A 6 8.52 16.69 25.46
C GLY A 6 7.83 16.05 24.26
N ARG A 7 7.11 16.87 23.51
CA ARG A 7 6.60 16.56 22.18
C ARG A 7 7.69 16.93 21.19
N GLU A 8 8.34 15.96 20.58
CA GLU A 8 9.23 16.21 19.45
C GLU A 8 8.50 15.92 18.15
N ILE A 9 8.43 16.93 17.27
CA ILE A 9 7.88 16.80 15.92
C ILE A 9 9.07 16.87 14.99
N PHE A 10 9.36 15.80 14.26
CA PHE A 10 10.32 15.82 13.15
C PHE A 10 9.61 15.63 11.82
N GLU A 11 10.14 16.25 10.76
CA GLU A 11 9.55 16.23 9.43
C GLU A 11 9.80 14.91 8.71
N LEU A 12 8.93 13.95 8.99
CA LEU A 12 8.37 13.04 7.99
C LEU A 12 6.89 12.80 8.35
N ASN A 13 6.10 13.88 8.35
CA ASN A 13 4.65 13.89 8.66
C ASN A 13 4.19 13.28 10.01
N GLY A 14 5.06 13.22 11.03
CA GLY A 14 4.69 13.28 12.45
C GLY A 14 4.67 11.97 13.24
N VAL A 15 5.75 11.67 13.96
CA VAL A 15 5.73 10.71 15.09
C VAL A 15 5.38 11.47 16.37
N ASN A 16 4.52 10.90 17.21
CA ASN A 16 4.10 11.44 18.50
C ASN A 16 4.55 10.49 19.63
N ILE A 17 4.92 11.05 20.78
CA ILE A 17 5.40 10.30 21.95
C ILE A 17 4.60 10.77 23.15
N GLU A 18 3.93 9.85 23.83
CA GLU A 18 3.09 10.13 25.00
C GLU A 18 3.58 9.35 26.22
N ALA A 19 3.55 9.99 27.39
CA ALA A 19 3.88 9.33 28.64
C ALA A 19 2.65 8.54 29.13
N VAL A 20 2.81 7.24 29.36
CA VAL A 20 1.76 6.38 29.91
C VAL A 20 2.14 6.05 31.35
N GLY A 21 1.59 6.82 32.29
CA GLY A 21 1.87 6.64 33.73
C GLY A 21 3.22 7.19 34.16
N ILE A 22 3.76 6.65 35.27
CA ILE A 22 4.93 7.22 35.98
C ILE A 22 6.27 6.68 35.43
N PHE A 23 6.26 5.54 34.73
CA PHE A 23 7.47 4.82 34.31
C PHE A 23 7.39 4.23 32.88
N ALA A 24 6.40 4.58 32.05
CA ALA A 24 6.30 4.06 30.69
C ALA A 24 6.04 5.15 29.65
N TYR A 25 6.54 4.89 28.45
CA TYR A 25 6.38 5.73 27.27
C TYR A 25 5.71 4.92 26.17
N GLU A 26 4.86 5.57 25.41
CA GLU A 26 4.25 5.03 24.20
C GLU A 26 4.67 5.87 23.00
N TYR A 27 4.99 5.18 21.91
CA TYR A 27 5.28 5.78 20.62
C TYR A 27 4.07 5.60 19.73
N THR A 28 3.51 6.70 19.22
CA THR A 28 2.40 6.68 18.27
C THR A 28 2.81 7.35 16.97
N LEU A 29 2.79 6.60 15.86
CA LEU A 29 2.96 7.19 14.53
C LEU A 29 1.61 7.73 14.06
N GLN A 30 1.58 9.00 13.65
CA GLN A 30 0.43 9.58 12.97
C GLN A 30 0.80 10.00 11.55
N VAL A 31 -0.13 9.87 10.63
CA VAL A 31 0.06 10.30 9.23
C VAL A 31 -1.09 11.21 8.87
N GLY A 32 -0.79 12.48 8.61
CA GLY A 32 -1.81 13.48 8.29
C GLY A 32 -2.90 13.62 9.37
N GLY A 33 -2.53 13.52 10.65
CA GLY A 33 -3.44 13.62 11.80
C GLY A 33 -4.27 12.36 12.09
N LYS A 34 -3.98 11.23 11.44
CA LYS A 34 -4.63 9.93 11.70
C LYS A 34 -3.64 8.98 12.36
N THR A 35 -4.10 8.11 13.26
CA THR A 35 -3.26 7.02 13.77
C THR A 35 -2.78 6.14 12.62
N TYR A 36 -1.59 5.54 12.76
CA TYR A 36 -1.05 4.63 11.76
C TYR A 36 -2.04 3.53 11.35
N GLU A 37 -2.78 2.96 12.31
CA GLU A 37 -3.80 1.94 12.05
C GLU A 37 -4.92 2.45 11.14
N LYS A 38 -5.48 3.63 11.43
CA LYS A 38 -6.52 4.25 10.60
C LYS A 38 -6.00 4.61 9.22
N PHE A 39 -4.78 5.13 9.14
CA PHE A 39 -4.14 5.42 7.87
C PHE A 39 -3.94 4.15 7.05
N ARG A 40 -3.42 3.09 7.66
CA ARG A 40 -3.20 1.78 7.03
C ARG A 40 -4.51 1.18 6.51
N GLU A 41 -5.59 1.23 7.29
CA GLU A 41 -6.91 0.77 6.83
C GLU A 41 -7.42 1.55 5.62
N GLN A 42 -7.20 2.87 5.61
CA GLN A 42 -7.58 3.71 4.46
C GLN A 42 -6.76 3.36 3.22
N GLN A 43 -5.44 3.17 3.38
CA GLN A 43 -4.57 2.73 2.28
C GLN A 43 -4.97 1.34 1.76
N LYS A 44 -5.33 0.39 2.63
CA LYS A 44 -5.84 -0.94 2.22
C LYS A 44 -7.14 -0.85 1.40
N LYS A 45 -7.98 0.15 1.66
CA LYS A 45 -9.20 0.39 0.88
C LYS A 45 -8.88 1.05 -0.45
N ALA A 46 -8.07 2.09 -0.45
CA ALA A 46 -7.73 2.90 -1.61
C ALA A 46 -6.83 2.15 -2.62
N LEU A 47 -5.94 1.31 -2.13
CA LEU A 47 -4.92 0.65 -2.95
C LEU A 47 -5.21 -0.84 -3.14
N GLN A 48 -4.79 -1.37 -4.28
CA GLN A 48 -4.60 -2.81 -4.50
C GLN A 48 -3.15 -3.03 -4.91
N ILE A 49 -2.51 -4.04 -4.33
CA ILE A 49 -1.07 -4.28 -4.51
C ILE A 49 -0.85 -5.70 -5.01
N TRP A 50 0.09 -5.85 -5.94
CA TRP A 50 0.61 -7.12 -6.41
C TRP A 50 2.13 -7.11 -6.31
N LEU A 51 2.69 -8.25 -5.92
CA LEU A 51 4.12 -8.53 -6.00
C LEU A 51 4.34 -9.52 -7.14
N VAL A 52 5.17 -9.14 -8.10
CA VAL A 52 5.50 -9.95 -9.27
C VAL A 52 6.98 -10.22 -9.25
N ARG A 53 7.38 -11.49 -9.23
CA ARG A 53 8.79 -11.85 -9.34
C ARG A 53 9.16 -12.07 -10.79
N MET A 54 10.08 -11.25 -11.31
CA MET A 54 10.65 -11.41 -12.65
C MET A 54 12.17 -11.58 -12.53
N ALA A 55 12.68 -12.72 -12.98
CA ALA A 55 14.06 -13.13 -12.75
C ALA A 55 14.44 -13.09 -11.25
N GLU A 56 15.42 -12.27 -10.87
CA GLU A 56 15.88 -12.09 -9.48
C GLU A 56 15.26 -10.86 -8.78
N GLU A 57 14.42 -10.09 -9.46
CA GLU A 57 13.80 -8.88 -8.91
C GLU A 57 12.33 -9.11 -8.54
N GLU A 58 11.94 -8.52 -7.41
CA GLU A 58 10.54 -8.40 -7.01
C GLU A 58 10.03 -7.01 -7.43
N ILE A 59 8.99 -7.01 -8.25
CA ILE A 59 8.35 -5.81 -8.77
C ILE A 59 7.04 -5.61 -8.01
N ARG A 60 6.91 -4.44 -7.37
CA ARG A 60 5.68 -4.03 -6.70
C ARG A 60 4.82 -3.20 -7.65
N ILE A 61 3.62 -3.70 -7.93
CA ILE A 61 2.62 -3.00 -8.73
C ILE A 61 1.50 -2.56 -7.80
N CYS A 62 1.07 -1.31 -7.90
CA CYS A 62 0.00 -0.75 -7.09
C CYS A 62 -1.02 -0.02 -7.97
N LEU A 63 -2.30 -0.36 -7.78
CA LEU A 63 -3.43 0.35 -8.37
C LEU A 63 -4.07 1.23 -7.30
N GLU A 64 -4.18 2.52 -7.57
CA GLU A 64 -5.05 3.42 -6.80
C GLU A 64 -6.47 3.34 -7.36
N LYS A 65 -7.41 2.75 -6.62
CA LYS A 65 -8.72 2.35 -7.15
C LYS A 65 -9.62 3.52 -7.54
N GLU A 66 -9.40 4.69 -6.95
CA GLU A 66 -10.22 5.89 -7.19
C GLU A 66 -9.76 6.63 -8.46
N THR A 67 -8.45 6.86 -8.59
CA THR A 67 -7.85 7.56 -9.73
C THR A 67 -7.57 6.65 -10.91
N LEU A 68 -7.53 5.33 -10.67
CA LEU A 68 -7.04 4.29 -11.59
C LEU A 68 -5.56 4.46 -11.99
N ASP A 69 -4.80 5.23 -11.20
CA ASP A 69 -3.37 5.38 -11.40
C ASP A 69 -2.64 4.08 -11.08
N VAL A 70 -1.68 3.74 -11.94
CA VAL A 70 -0.83 2.56 -11.77
C VAL A 70 0.58 3.01 -11.39
N TRP A 71 1.13 2.34 -10.37
CA TRP A 71 2.47 2.59 -9.85
C TRP A 71 3.29 1.31 -9.92
N VAL A 72 4.52 1.41 -10.41
CA VAL A 72 5.50 0.32 -10.47
C VAL A 72 6.72 0.75 -9.68
N ASN A 73 7.10 -0.03 -8.66
CA ASN A 73 8.22 0.25 -7.76
C ASN A 73 8.21 1.69 -7.19
N GLY A 74 7.02 2.22 -6.89
CA GLY A 74 6.83 3.55 -6.31
C GLY A 74 6.86 4.71 -7.31
N SER A 75 6.99 4.43 -8.61
CA SER A 75 6.87 5.43 -9.68
C SER A 75 5.56 5.24 -10.46
N LYS A 76 4.83 6.33 -10.68
CA LYS A 76 3.63 6.33 -11.51
C LYS A 76 4.03 6.04 -12.96
N VAL A 77 3.34 5.11 -13.60
CA VAL A 77 3.60 4.73 -15.00
C VAL A 77 2.54 5.29 -15.94
N GLU A 78 2.90 5.45 -17.21
CA GLU A 78 1.93 5.76 -18.26
C GLU A 78 1.02 4.57 -18.52
N THR A 79 -0.24 4.85 -18.81
CA THR A 79 -1.25 3.82 -19.04
C THR A 79 -2.06 4.11 -20.30
N THR A 80 -2.51 3.04 -20.97
CA THR A 80 -3.43 3.14 -22.11
C THR A 80 -4.68 2.31 -21.84
N GLY A 81 -5.86 2.91 -21.98
CA GLY A 81 -7.15 2.26 -21.73
C GLY A 81 -7.78 1.65 -22.99
N GLU A 82 -8.36 0.48 -22.84
CA GLU A 82 -9.14 -0.24 -23.85
C GLU A 82 -10.47 -0.69 -23.23
N PHE A 83 -11.60 -0.40 -23.87
CA PHE A 83 -12.91 -0.89 -23.41
C PHE A 83 -13.12 -2.33 -23.85
N VAL A 84 -13.59 -3.17 -22.93
CA VAL A 84 -13.84 -4.60 -23.19
C VAL A 84 -15.35 -4.86 -23.31
N GLU A 85 -15.75 -5.78 -24.20
CA GLU A 85 -17.15 -6.04 -24.53
C GLU A 85 -18.03 -6.42 -23.33
N GLU A 86 -17.45 -7.03 -22.28
CA GLU A 86 -18.14 -7.41 -21.04
C GLU A 86 -18.37 -6.24 -20.06
N GLY A 87 -18.20 -4.99 -20.52
CA GLY A 87 -18.45 -3.79 -19.71
C GLY A 87 -17.33 -3.47 -18.71
N GLY A 88 -16.11 -3.90 -19.02
CA GLY A 88 -14.91 -3.58 -18.25
C GLY A 88 -13.95 -2.64 -19.00
N THR A 89 -12.88 -2.24 -18.34
CA THR A 89 -11.75 -1.50 -18.91
C THR A 89 -10.47 -2.30 -18.71
N LYS A 90 -9.71 -2.48 -19.78
CA LYS A 90 -8.35 -3.03 -19.77
C LYS A 90 -7.36 -1.86 -19.79
N THR A 91 -6.58 -1.71 -18.75
CA THR A 91 -5.56 -0.66 -18.59
C THR A 91 -4.19 -1.27 -18.81
N HIS A 92 -3.56 -0.97 -19.94
CA HIS A 92 -2.23 -1.46 -20.32
C HIS A 92 -1.12 -0.57 -19.79
N PHE A 93 0.00 -1.16 -19.40
CA PHE A 93 1.22 -0.49 -18.95
C PHE A 93 2.43 -1.40 -19.09
N GLU A 94 3.62 -0.83 -18.99
CA GLU A 94 4.88 -1.58 -18.98
C GLU A 94 5.39 -1.76 -17.56
N ILE A 95 5.91 -2.95 -17.28
CA ILE A 95 6.73 -3.24 -16.10
C ILE A 95 8.15 -3.48 -16.60
N GLY A 96 9.16 -3.10 -15.81
CA GLY A 96 10.56 -2.97 -16.23
C GLY A 96 11.10 -4.07 -17.18
N ALA A 97 12.12 -3.72 -17.97
CA ALA A 97 12.68 -4.55 -19.04
C ALA A 97 11.72 -4.88 -20.20
N GLY A 98 10.69 -4.04 -20.41
CA GLY A 98 9.79 -4.11 -21.57
C GLY A 98 8.72 -5.21 -21.48
N ALA A 99 8.48 -5.74 -20.28
CA ALA A 99 7.41 -6.71 -20.07
C ALA A 99 6.05 -6.01 -20.03
N SER A 100 5.08 -6.55 -20.78
CA SER A 100 3.74 -6.00 -20.87
C SER A 100 2.86 -6.50 -19.73
N ALA A 101 2.12 -5.58 -19.14
CA ALA A 101 1.13 -5.86 -18.11
C ALA A 101 -0.17 -5.12 -18.40
N TYR A 102 -1.27 -5.66 -17.89
CA TYR A 102 -2.54 -4.95 -17.93
C TYR A 102 -3.42 -5.29 -16.73
N ILE A 103 -4.26 -4.35 -16.34
CA ILE A 103 -5.29 -4.54 -15.32
C ILE A 103 -6.66 -4.53 -16.00
N ILE A 104 -7.45 -5.58 -15.77
CA ILE A 104 -8.87 -5.60 -16.12
C ILE A 104 -9.65 -5.09 -14.91
N SER A 105 -10.44 -4.04 -15.12
CA SER A 105 -11.35 -3.47 -14.13
C SER A 105 -12.79 -3.68 -14.59
N GLN A 106 -13.59 -4.42 -13.83
CA GLN A 106 -14.97 -4.72 -14.18
C GLN A 106 -15.88 -4.76 -12.97
N SER A 107 -17.18 -4.57 -13.18
CA SER A 107 -18.18 -4.74 -12.13
C SER A 107 -18.21 -6.19 -11.65
N SER A 108 -18.19 -6.39 -10.33
CA SER A 108 -18.43 -7.71 -9.71
C SER A 108 -19.85 -8.23 -9.91
N GLY A 109 -20.78 -7.40 -10.38
CA GLY A 109 -22.22 -7.67 -10.37
C GLY A 109 -22.85 -7.67 -8.96
N LYS A 110 -22.05 -7.52 -7.90
CA LYS A 110 -22.48 -7.48 -6.50
C LYS A 110 -22.23 -6.11 -5.92
N ARG A 111 -23.30 -5.39 -5.58
CA ARG A 111 -23.22 -4.02 -5.03
C ARG A 111 -22.26 -3.89 -3.83
N GLN A 112 -22.15 -4.91 -2.99
CA GLN A 112 -21.28 -4.91 -1.80
C GLN A 112 -19.79 -5.04 -2.13
N ILE A 113 -19.44 -5.60 -3.29
CA ILE A 113 -18.05 -5.81 -3.71
C ILE A 113 -17.60 -4.67 -4.63
N GLY A 114 -18.49 -4.16 -5.48
CA GLY A 114 -18.19 -3.04 -6.38
C GLY A 114 -17.36 -3.49 -7.58
N LEU A 115 -16.29 -2.76 -7.89
CA LEU A 115 -15.35 -3.10 -8.96
C LEU A 115 -14.34 -4.16 -8.50
N VAL A 116 -13.96 -5.04 -9.42
CA VAL A 116 -12.89 -6.01 -9.25
C VAL A 116 -11.79 -5.66 -10.23
N HIS A 117 -10.56 -5.70 -9.72
CA HIS A 117 -9.36 -5.44 -10.50
C HIS A 117 -8.49 -6.70 -10.55
N GLN A 118 -8.13 -7.12 -11.76
CA GLN A 118 -7.30 -8.30 -12.00
C GLN A 118 -6.06 -7.90 -12.80
N LEU A 119 -4.89 -8.17 -12.24
CA LEU A 119 -3.62 -7.93 -12.92
C LEU A 119 -3.23 -9.15 -13.75
N TYR A 120 -2.79 -8.90 -14.98
CA TYR A 120 -2.16 -9.87 -15.85
C TYR A 120 -0.77 -9.37 -16.23
N VAL A 121 0.22 -10.26 -16.18
CA VAL A 121 1.58 -10.02 -16.63
C VAL A 121 1.94 -11.12 -17.60
N ASN A 122 2.32 -10.77 -18.84
CA ASN A 122 2.53 -11.75 -19.91
C ASN A 122 1.36 -12.77 -20.01
N ASP A 123 0.13 -12.26 -19.97
CA ASP A 123 -1.13 -13.01 -19.99
C ASP A 123 -1.38 -13.95 -18.79
N ALA A 124 -0.51 -13.97 -17.78
CA ALA A 124 -0.71 -14.74 -16.55
C ALA A 124 -1.39 -13.89 -15.46
N LEU A 125 -2.48 -14.41 -14.88
CA LEU A 125 -3.19 -13.77 -13.77
C LEU A 125 -2.33 -13.75 -12.50
N ILE A 126 -2.15 -12.56 -11.93
CA ILE A 126 -1.43 -12.35 -10.67
C ILE A 126 -2.42 -12.11 -9.53
N ARG A 127 -2.24 -12.83 -8.42
CA ARG A 127 -3.07 -12.65 -7.23
C ARG A 127 -2.66 -11.37 -6.49
N PRO A 128 -3.63 -10.57 -6.00
CA PRO A 128 -3.31 -9.43 -5.15
C PRO A 128 -2.72 -9.92 -3.82
N CYS A 129 -1.89 -9.09 -3.20
CA CYS A 129 -1.37 -9.35 -1.87
C CYS A 129 -2.54 -9.30 -0.87
N GLU A 130 -2.77 -10.40 -0.16
CA GLU A 130 -3.71 -10.41 0.95
C GLU A 130 -3.05 -9.67 2.12
N GLY A 131 -3.79 -8.78 2.79
CA GLY A 131 -3.24 -7.75 3.68
C GLY A 131 -2.62 -8.20 5.01
N ASN A 132 -1.89 -9.32 5.01
CA ASN A 132 -1.23 -9.96 6.14
C ASN A 132 0.29 -10.14 5.98
N GLU A 133 0.94 -9.26 5.21
CA GLU A 133 2.39 -9.16 5.25
C GLU A 133 2.77 -8.18 6.37
N ASP A 134 3.44 -8.74 7.37
CA ASP A 134 4.22 -8.15 8.45
C ASP A 134 3.46 -7.53 9.64
N GLN A 135 3.44 -8.32 10.72
CA GLN A 135 3.64 -7.77 12.06
C GLN A 135 4.95 -7.00 12.02
N ALA A 136 4.90 -5.68 12.19
CA ALA A 136 6.09 -4.96 12.62
C ALA A 136 6.48 -5.56 13.98
N VAL A 137 7.44 -6.49 13.98
CA VAL A 137 8.08 -6.94 15.21
C VAL A 137 8.90 -5.75 15.67
N ILE A 138 8.25 -4.88 16.44
CA ILE A 138 8.96 -3.93 17.30
C ILE A 138 9.67 -4.83 18.32
N THR A 139 10.89 -5.25 17.99
CA THR A 139 11.79 -5.83 18.99
C THR A 139 12.13 -4.67 19.91
N SER A 140 11.44 -4.61 21.04
CA SER A 140 11.87 -3.82 22.18
C SER A 140 13.33 -4.21 22.44
N MET A 141 14.25 -3.27 22.26
CA MET A 141 15.58 -3.41 22.84
C MET A 141 15.39 -3.39 24.35
N ASP A 142 15.42 -4.57 24.95
CA ASP A 142 15.61 -4.72 26.38
C ASP A 142 16.93 -4.04 26.73
N ASN A 143 16.85 -2.88 27.37
CA ASN A 143 18.01 -2.25 27.98
C ASN A 143 18.41 -3.12 29.19
N GLU A 144 19.32 -4.06 28.96
CA GLU A 144 20.05 -4.72 30.03
C GLU A 144 20.99 -3.72 30.73
N LYS A 145 20.65 -3.47 32.00
CA LYS A 145 21.46 -3.07 33.17
C LYS A 145 22.54 -1.99 33.03
#